data_AF-A0A5R9H4Z0-F1
#
_entry.id   AF-A0A5R9H4Z0-F1
#
_cell.length_a   1.000
_cell.length_b   1.000
_cell.length_c   1.000
_cell.angle_alpha   90.00
_cell.angle_beta   90.00
_cell.angle_gamma   90.00
#
_symmetry.space_group_name_H-M   'P 1'
#
loop_
_entity.id
_entity.type
_entity.pdbx_description
1 polymer ?
#
loop_
_entity_poly.entity_id
_entity_poly.type
_entity_poly.pdbx_seq_one_letter_code
_entity_poly.pdbx_strand_id
1 'polypeptide(L)'
;MSFFALINDISIIELEVKDKINDKFLKEFISTNLNLNNITLEKNQKIFINYLEITKEYQLFILDKKFKYFEYEAILREFKEFDFLYYSLFIYDNFFVIFKEKELFYFNKLNINVNKTELLSFLKKKFNIEFSFIKEINSYELEDLKNNYKIKYKNHKKYKSNLKIINLSKDYSFSLYIVYLFIVIAFGIIYIKNEIDIKNSTKSLDVNLISKELEFKSFTKELNKIIGDIENNDLNIVILDFKYDHMKIVLESKNKENFNKFLNSFNKIEQSSIDFISDRETFRLTIDVKIFK
;
A
#
# COMPACT_ATOMS: atom_id res chain seq x y z
N MET A 1 11.33 -27.36 10.64
CA MET A 1 10.81 -27.40 9.26
C MET A 1 11.02 -28.82 8.74
N SER A 2 9.96 -29.60 8.52
CA SER A 2 10.07 -30.99 8.03
C SER A 2 10.48 -30.96 6.55
N PHE A 3 11.59 -31.61 6.22
CA PHE A 3 12.15 -31.59 4.87
C PHE A 3 11.36 -32.48 3.89
N PHE A 4 10.87 -33.61 4.38
CA PHE A 4 10.07 -34.60 3.66
C PHE A 4 8.63 -34.63 4.19
N ALA A 5 7.65 -34.78 3.29
CA ALA A 5 6.26 -35.09 3.61
C ALA A 5 6.10 -36.60 3.81
N LEU A 6 5.57 -37.00 4.97
CA LEU A 6 5.25 -38.40 5.20
C LEU A 6 4.04 -38.79 4.37
N ILE A 7 3.88 -40.08 4.05
CA ILE A 7 2.68 -40.58 3.35
C ILE A 7 1.38 -40.16 4.08
N ASN A 8 1.40 -40.10 5.40
CA ASN A 8 0.25 -39.71 6.22
C ASN A 8 -0.08 -38.21 6.11
N ASP A 9 0.91 -37.37 5.77
CA ASP A 9 0.73 -35.92 5.56
C ASP A 9 0.19 -35.58 4.17
N ILE A 10 0.03 -36.58 3.29
CA ILE A 10 -0.37 -36.42 1.90
C ILE A 10 -1.77 -36.99 1.71
N SER A 11 -2.68 -36.17 1.16
CA SER A 11 -3.97 -36.65 0.66
C SER A 11 -3.82 -37.02 -0.81
N ILE A 12 -4.10 -38.28 -1.14
CA ILE A 12 -3.99 -38.83 -2.49
C ILE A 12 -5.39 -39.00 -3.05
N ILE A 13 -5.65 -38.44 -4.23
CA ILE A 13 -6.94 -38.53 -4.93
C ILE A 13 -6.69 -39.05 -6.33
N GLU A 14 -7.45 -40.04 -6.75
CA GLU A 14 -7.39 -40.62 -8.09
C GLU A 14 -8.63 -40.18 -8.88
N LEU A 15 -8.41 -39.65 -10.09
CA LEU A 15 -9.46 -39.17 -10.98
C LEU A 15 -9.34 -39.88 -12.34
N GLU A 16 -10.32 -40.71 -12.66
CA GLU A 16 -10.39 -41.37 -13.97
C GLU A 16 -10.78 -40.37 -15.07
N VAL A 17 -10.13 -40.49 -16.23
CA VAL A 17 -10.41 -39.67 -17.41
C VAL A 17 -10.45 -40.53 -18.67
N LYS A 18 -11.16 -40.05 -19.70
CA LYS A 18 -11.16 -40.72 -21.01
C LYS A 18 -9.85 -40.56 -21.74
N ASP A 19 -9.24 -39.38 -21.67
CA ASP A 19 -7.96 -39.05 -22.29
C ASP A 19 -7.23 -37.99 -21.47
N LYS A 20 -5.94 -37.81 -21.73
CA LYS A 20 -5.11 -36.82 -21.05
C LYS A 20 -5.65 -35.41 -21.31
N ILE A 21 -6.14 -34.77 -20.24
CA ILE A 21 -6.62 -33.39 -20.28
C ILE A 21 -5.51 -32.44 -20.75
N ASN A 22 -5.85 -31.55 -21.69
CA ASN A 22 -4.94 -30.51 -22.16
C ASN A 22 -4.54 -29.58 -21.00
N ASP A 23 -3.25 -29.27 -20.93
CA ASP A 23 -2.64 -28.42 -19.91
C ASP A 23 -3.35 -27.09 -19.65
N LYS A 24 -3.96 -26.49 -20.68
CA LYS A 24 -4.75 -25.25 -20.57
C LYS A 24 -5.97 -25.41 -19.66
N PHE A 25 -6.61 -26.57 -19.68
CA PHE A 25 -7.86 -26.86 -18.97
C PHE A 25 -7.64 -27.70 -17.70
N LEU A 26 -6.44 -28.24 -17.49
CA LEU A 26 -6.12 -29.12 -16.36
C LEU A 26 -6.41 -28.48 -15.00
N LYS A 27 -6.15 -27.17 -14.87
CA LYS A 27 -6.43 -26.43 -13.63
C LYS A 27 -7.92 -26.38 -13.31
N GLU A 28 -8.74 -26.08 -14.31
CA GLU A 28 -10.20 -26.00 -14.18
C GLU A 28 -10.80 -27.38 -13.91
N PHE A 29 -10.37 -28.38 -14.67
CA PHE A 29 -10.75 -29.78 -14.46
C PHE A 29 -10.50 -30.25 -13.02
N ILE A 30 -9.31 -30.02 -12.48
CA ILE A 30 -8.97 -30.40 -11.10
C ILE A 30 -9.82 -29.62 -10.11
N SER A 31 -9.99 -28.31 -10.31
CA SER A 31 -10.81 -27.49 -9.41
C SER A 31 -12.25 -27.99 -9.34
N THR A 32 -12.85 -28.33 -10.49
CA THR A 32 -14.22 -28.85 -10.56
C THR A 32 -14.33 -30.20 -9.87
N ASN A 33 -13.41 -31.13 -10.11
CA ASN A 33 -13.45 -32.46 -9.47
C ASN A 33 -13.25 -32.40 -7.96
N LEU A 34 -12.34 -31.54 -7.47
CA LEU A 34 -12.16 -31.37 -6.03
C LEU A 34 -13.42 -30.79 -5.38
N ASN A 35 -14.06 -29.82 -6.02
CA ASN A 35 -15.34 -29.26 -5.54
C ASN A 35 -16.46 -30.32 -5.53
N LEU A 36 -16.57 -31.13 -6.57
CA LEU A 36 -17.57 -32.21 -6.64
C LEU A 36 -17.39 -33.24 -5.52
N ASN A 37 -16.15 -33.49 -5.12
CA ASN A 37 -15.81 -34.41 -4.04
C ASN A 37 -15.82 -33.74 -2.64
N ASN A 38 -16.29 -32.49 -2.52
CA ASN A 38 -16.27 -31.69 -1.29
C ASN A 38 -14.87 -31.54 -0.65
N ILE A 39 -13.83 -31.50 -1.47
CA ILE A 39 -12.44 -31.36 -1.00
C ILE A 39 -12.04 -29.89 -1.07
N THR A 40 -12.01 -29.24 0.09
CA THR A 40 -11.56 -27.86 0.22
C THR A 40 -10.05 -27.79 0.45
N LEU A 41 -9.36 -27.01 -0.36
CA LEU A 41 -7.93 -26.76 -0.20
C LEU A 41 -7.67 -25.63 0.79
N GLU A 42 -6.78 -25.87 1.74
CA GLU A 42 -6.28 -24.83 2.62
C GLU A 42 -5.31 -23.88 1.88
N LYS A 43 -5.22 -22.63 2.35
CA LYS A 43 -4.32 -21.60 1.74
C LYS A 43 -2.86 -22.05 1.67
N ASN A 44 -2.44 -22.89 2.60
CA ASN A 44 -1.07 -23.38 2.71
C ASN A 44 -0.85 -24.73 2.02
N GLN A 45 -1.79 -25.24 1.23
CA GLN A 45 -1.60 -26.51 0.51
C GLN A 45 -1.16 -26.30 -0.94
N LYS A 46 -0.46 -27.30 -1.49
CA LYS A 46 -0.07 -27.43 -2.91
C LYS A 46 -0.62 -28.73 -3.45
N ILE A 47 -0.86 -28.75 -4.76
CA ILE A 47 -1.28 -29.95 -5.47
C ILE A 47 -0.20 -30.32 -6.47
N PHE A 48 0.30 -31.53 -6.35
CA PHE A 48 1.15 -32.16 -7.36
C PHE A 48 0.32 -33.16 -8.15
N ILE A 49 0.65 -33.28 -9.43
CA ILE A 49 -0.13 -34.06 -10.37
C ILE A 49 0.79 -35.06 -11.05
N ASN A 50 0.34 -36.30 -11.05
CA ASN A 50 0.88 -37.37 -11.86
C ASN A 50 -0.22 -37.90 -12.77
N TYR A 51 0.11 -38.19 -14.04
CA TYR A 51 -0.84 -38.75 -15.00
C TYR A 51 -0.39 -40.16 -15.36
N LEU A 52 -1.25 -41.13 -15.10
CA LEU A 52 -1.04 -42.53 -15.41
C LEU A 52 -1.66 -42.84 -16.77
N GLU A 53 -0.82 -43.00 -17.79
CA GLU A 53 -1.28 -43.25 -19.15
C GLU A 53 -2.00 -44.60 -19.31
N ILE A 54 -1.55 -45.63 -18.58
CA ILE A 54 -2.09 -46.99 -18.67
C ILE A 54 -3.53 -47.04 -18.16
N THR A 55 -3.78 -46.49 -16.97
CA THR A 55 -5.11 -46.49 -16.36
C THR A 55 -5.96 -45.29 -16.76
N LYS A 56 -5.37 -44.32 -17.48
CA LYS A 56 -5.98 -43.03 -17.81
C LYS A 56 -6.51 -42.33 -16.56
N GLU A 57 -5.66 -42.28 -15.53
CA GLU A 57 -5.98 -41.69 -14.24
C GLU A 57 -5.05 -40.52 -13.93
N TYR A 58 -5.59 -39.48 -13.30
CA TYR A 58 -4.80 -38.47 -12.63
C TYR A 58 -4.68 -38.80 -11.16
N GLN A 59 -3.45 -38.86 -10.67
CA GLN A 59 -3.14 -38.96 -9.26
C GLN A 59 -2.76 -37.57 -8.74
N LEU A 60 -3.60 -37.03 -7.85
CA LEU A 60 -3.40 -35.75 -7.20
C LEU A 60 -2.83 -35.97 -5.81
N PHE A 61 -1.72 -35.29 -5.51
CA PHE A 61 -1.12 -35.27 -4.18
C PHE A 61 -1.32 -33.89 -3.57
N ILE A 62 -2.12 -33.82 -2.51
CA ILE A 62 -2.37 -32.59 -1.75
C ILE A 62 -1.54 -32.64 -0.46
N LEU A 63 -0.68 -31.64 -0.27
CA LEU A 63 0.14 -31.53 0.94
C LEU A 63 0.47 -30.07 1.28
N ASP A 64 0.86 -29.85 2.53
CA ASP A 64 1.27 -28.55 3.05
C ASP A 64 2.56 -28.04 2.37
N LYS A 65 2.56 -26.74 2.02
CA LYS A 65 3.67 -25.99 1.44
C LYS A 65 4.95 -26.02 2.26
N LYS A 66 4.87 -26.31 3.57
CA LYS A 66 6.03 -26.43 4.47
C LYS A 66 6.97 -27.57 4.05
N PHE A 67 6.43 -28.63 3.46
CA PHE A 67 7.21 -29.75 2.98
C PHE A 67 7.82 -29.44 1.63
N LYS A 68 9.05 -29.89 1.44
CA LYS A 68 9.81 -29.60 0.22
C LYS A 68 9.82 -30.76 -0.76
N TYR A 69 9.85 -31.98 -0.22
CA TYR A 69 10.02 -33.21 -0.97
C TYR A 69 9.10 -34.31 -0.43
N PHE A 70 8.83 -35.32 -1.25
CA PHE A 70 8.17 -36.56 -0.85
C PHE A 70 9.19 -37.57 -0.32
N GLU A 71 8.81 -38.46 0.59
CA GLU A 71 9.73 -39.51 1.08
C GLU A 71 10.25 -40.42 -0.04
N TYR A 72 9.45 -40.69 -1.07
CA TYR A 72 9.89 -41.51 -2.21
C TYR A 72 11.04 -40.87 -3.01
N GLU A 73 11.20 -39.55 -2.97
CA GLU A 73 12.26 -38.86 -3.73
C GLU A 73 13.66 -39.18 -3.18
N ALA A 74 13.76 -39.60 -1.91
CA ALA A 74 15.00 -40.13 -1.35
C ALA A 74 15.36 -41.49 -2.00
N ILE A 75 14.38 -42.37 -2.18
CA ILE A 75 14.54 -43.68 -2.84
C ILE A 75 15.01 -43.47 -4.28
N LEU A 76 14.33 -42.58 -5.02
CA LEU A 76 14.64 -42.33 -6.43
C LEU A 76 16.11 -41.94 -6.68
N ARG A 77 16.73 -41.25 -5.72
CA ARG A 77 18.04 -40.63 -5.92
C ARG A 77 19.21 -41.47 -5.42
N GLU A 78 18.99 -42.23 -4.36
CA GLU A 78 20.07 -42.95 -3.68
C GLU A 78 20.28 -44.36 -4.24
N PHE A 79 19.29 -44.92 -4.94
CA PHE A 79 19.44 -46.18 -5.67
C PHE A 79 20.17 -46.02 -7.01
N LYS A 80 20.79 -47.10 -7.50
CA LYS A 80 21.62 -47.09 -8.72
C LYS A 80 20.74 -47.11 -9.96
N GLU A 81 21.25 -46.61 -11.08
CA GLU A 81 20.47 -46.49 -12.33
C GLU A 81 19.89 -47.80 -12.86
N PHE A 82 20.61 -48.91 -12.68
CA PHE A 82 20.14 -50.23 -13.09
C PHE A 82 18.97 -50.76 -12.25
N ASP A 83 18.76 -50.21 -11.04
CA ASP A 83 17.63 -50.56 -10.17
C ASP A 83 16.29 -50.02 -10.73
N PHE A 84 16.31 -49.27 -11.84
CA PHE A 84 15.16 -48.59 -12.45
C PHE A 84 14.89 -49.00 -13.90
N LEU A 85 15.41 -50.15 -14.36
CA LEU A 85 15.12 -50.66 -15.71
C LEU A 85 13.63 -51.04 -15.82
N TYR A 86 12.86 -50.46 -16.73
CA TYR A 86 11.40 -50.67 -16.82
C TYR A 86 10.66 -50.26 -15.53
N TYR A 87 9.90 -51.17 -14.92
CA TYR A 87 9.11 -50.91 -13.72
C TYR A 87 9.78 -51.47 -12.47
N SER A 88 10.05 -50.59 -11.51
CA SER A 88 10.63 -50.93 -10.22
C SER A 88 9.66 -50.62 -9.09
N LEU A 89 9.39 -51.60 -8.24
CA LEU A 89 8.51 -51.49 -7.09
C LEU A 89 9.32 -51.42 -5.79
N PHE A 90 9.12 -50.36 -5.03
CA PHE A 90 9.65 -50.24 -3.68
C PHE A 90 8.49 -50.25 -2.68
N ILE A 91 8.61 -51.09 -1.67
CA ILE A 91 7.59 -51.33 -0.65
C ILE A 91 8.15 -50.90 0.70
N TYR A 92 7.39 -50.11 1.43
CA TYR A 92 7.65 -49.71 2.80
C TYR A 92 6.40 -49.96 3.65
N ASP A 93 6.51 -50.06 4.97
CA ASP A 93 5.44 -50.52 5.88
C ASP A 93 4.06 -49.87 5.63
N ASN A 94 4.02 -48.58 5.30
CA ASN A 94 2.78 -47.82 5.12
C ASN A 94 2.60 -47.18 3.72
N PHE A 95 3.50 -47.46 2.78
CA PHE A 95 3.37 -46.99 1.40
C PHE A 95 4.13 -47.85 0.41
N PHE A 96 3.79 -47.73 -0.86
CA PHE A 96 4.61 -48.26 -1.94
C PHE A 96 4.76 -47.22 -3.05
N VAL A 97 5.84 -47.33 -3.78
CA VAL A 97 6.13 -46.49 -4.95
C VAL A 97 6.58 -47.36 -6.11
N ILE A 98 6.02 -47.06 -7.28
CA ILE A 98 6.42 -47.65 -8.55
C ILE A 98 7.11 -46.55 -9.35
N PHE A 99 8.30 -46.87 -9.83
CA PHE A 99 9.02 -46.05 -10.78
C PHE A 99 9.01 -46.72 -12.14
N LYS A 100 8.92 -45.90 -13.20
CA LYS A 100 9.19 -46.31 -14.57
C LYS A 100 10.40 -45.51 -15.04
N GLU A 101 11.52 -46.17 -15.33
CA GLU A 101 12.72 -45.52 -15.90
C GLU A 101 13.16 -44.26 -15.11
N LYS A 102 13.27 -44.36 -13.78
CA LYS A 102 13.63 -43.25 -12.87
C LYS A 102 12.60 -42.09 -12.83
N GLU A 103 11.38 -42.29 -13.31
CA GLU A 103 10.27 -41.36 -13.11
C GLU A 103 9.19 -41.97 -12.23
N LEU A 104 8.49 -41.12 -11.48
CA LEU A 104 7.37 -41.58 -10.67
C LEU A 104 6.27 -42.12 -11.59
N PHE A 105 5.94 -43.40 -11.46
CA PHE A 105 4.80 -43.99 -12.15
C PHE A 105 3.56 -43.96 -11.26
N TYR A 106 3.68 -44.44 -10.01
CA TYR A 106 2.56 -44.50 -9.08
C TYR A 106 3.04 -44.50 -7.63
N PHE A 107 2.30 -43.85 -6.73
CA PHE A 107 2.65 -43.80 -5.31
C PHE A 107 1.39 -43.83 -4.46
N ASN A 108 1.26 -44.78 -3.54
CA ASN A 108 0.05 -44.87 -2.73
C ASN A 108 0.32 -45.42 -1.33
N LYS A 109 -0.65 -45.21 -0.43
CA LYS A 109 -0.62 -45.71 0.94
C LYS A 109 -0.85 -47.23 0.96
N LEU A 110 -0.20 -47.91 1.88
CA LEU A 110 -0.53 -49.29 2.26
C LEU A 110 -1.33 -49.29 3.55
N ASN A 111 -2.39 -50.09 3.57
CA ASN A 111 -3.09 -50.42 4.80
C ASN A 111 -2.27 -51.48 5.55
N ILE A 112 -2.25 -51.39 6.88
CA ILE A 112 -1.31 -52.08 7.80
C ILE A 112 -1.30 -53.63 7.71
N ASN A 113 -2.16 -54.26 6.90
CA ASN A 113 -2.29 -55.72 6.84
C ASN A 113 -2.21 -56.33 5.43
N VAL A 114 -1.74 -55.59 4.42
CA VAL A 114 -1.70 -56.12 3.04
C VAL A 114 -0.51 -57.06 2.86
N ASN A 115 -0.78 -58.32 2.48
CA ASN A 115 0.28 -59.27 2.17
C ASN A 115 0.96 -58.91 0.84
N LYS A 116 2.28 -59.15 0.71
CA LYS A 116 3.05 -58.88 -0.51
C LYS A 116 2.46 -59.54 -1.75
N THR A 117 2.03 -60.79 -1.64
CA THR A 117 1.41 -61.53 -2.76
C THR A 117 0.11 -60.89 -3.22
N GLU A 118 -0.71 -60.43 -2.26
CA GLU A 118 -1.94 -59.71 -2.53
C GLU A 118 -1.66 -58.37 -3.21
N LEU A 119 -0.69 -57.59 -2.69
CA LEU A 119 -0.25 -56.34 -3.31
C LEU A 119 0.20 -56.56 -4.75
N LEU A 120 1.08 -57.53 -5.01
CA LEU A 120 1.55 -57.83 -6.35
C LEU A 120 0.41 -58.26 -7.28
N SER A 121 -0.54 -59.08 -6.79
CA SER A 121 -1.72 -59.48 -7.56
C SER A 121 -2.62 -58.30 -7.92
N PHE A 122 -2.81 -57.38 -6.97
CA PHE A 122 -3.57 -56.14 -7.17
C PHE A 122 -2.90 -55.24 -8.21
N LEU A 123 -1.59 -55.02 -8.09
CA LEU A 123 -0.84 -54.18 -9.03
C LEU A 123 -0.81 -54.78 -10.43
N LYS A 124 -0.65 -56.10 -10.54
CA LYS A 124 -0.73 -56.79 -11.82
C LYS A 124 -2.13 -56.65 -12.45
N LYS A 125 -3.19 -56.74 -11.65
CA LYS A 125 -4.57 -56.54 -12.14
C LYS A 125 -4.85 -55.09 -12.54
N LYS A 126 -4.37 -54.11 -11.77
CA LYS A 126 -4.62 -52.67 -12.01
C LYS A 126 -3.86 -52.15 -13.22
N PHE A 127 -2.57 -52.48 -13.33
CA PHE A 127 -1.67 -51.88 -14.32
C PHE A 127 -1.29 -52.82 -15.46
N ASN A 128 -1.45 -54.13 -15.30
CA ASN A 128 -0.99 -55.13 -16.27
C ASN A 128 0.50 -54.96 -16.65
N ILE A 129 1.34 -54.67 -15.64
CA ILE A 129 2.79 -54.50 -15.78
C ILE A 129 3.55 -55.62 -15.06
N GLU A 130 4.75 -55.90 -15.55
CA GLU A 130 5.73 -56.77 -14.88
C GLU A 130 6.83 -55.92 -14.24
N PHE A 131 7.22 -56.27 -13.01
CA PHE A 131 8.28 -55.57 -12.28
C PHE A 131 9.62 -56.25 -12.54
N SER A 132 10.60 -55.49 -13.01
CA SER A 132 11.98 -55.93 -13.16
C SER A 132 12.70 -56.01 -11.82
N PHE A 133 12.32 -55.13 -10.89
CA PHE A 133 12.93 -54.99 -9.59
C PHE A 133 11.86 -54.77 -8.52
N ILE A 134 11.94 -55.54 -7.44
CA ILE A 134 11.06 -55.40 -6.28
C ILE A 134 11.95 -55.36 -5.05
N LYS A 135 11.86 -54.28 -4.27
CA LYS A 135 12.61 -54.14 -3.02
C LYS A 135 11.71 -53.69 -1.87
N GLU A 136 11.84 -54.39 -0.76
CA GLU A 136 11.32 -53.95 0.53
C GLU A 136 12.38 -53.10 1.22
N ILE A 137 11.99 -51.93 1.69
CA ILE A 137 12.84 -51.00 2.41
C ILE A 137 12.40 -51.04 3.87
N ASN A 138 13.35 -51.19 4.79
CA ASN A 138 13.06 -51.09 6.22
C ASN A 138 13.23 -49.66 6.74
N SER A 139 12.78 -49.40 7.97
CA SER A 139 12.83 -48.05 8.58
C SER A 139 14.24 -47.46 8.68
N TYR A 140 15.24 -48.28 9.00
CA TYR A 140 16.64 -47.85 9.09
C TYR A 140 17.19 -47.43 7.72
N GLU A 141 16.93 -48.23 6.69
CA GLU A 141 17.37 -47.95 5.33
C GLU A 141 16.69 -46.68 4.80
N LEU A 142 15.38 -46.51 4.98
CA LEU A 142 14.68 -45.31 4.53
C LEU A 142 15.24 -44.04 5.18
N GLU A 143 15.53 -44.08 6.49
CA GLU A 143 16.06 -42.91 7.18
C GLU A 143 17.51 -42.61 6.76
N ASP A 144 18.33 -43.62 6.46
CA ASP A 144 19.66 -43.43 5.89
C ASP A 144 19.59 -42.77 4.51
N LEU A 145 18.72 -43.24 3.61
CA LEU A 145 18.49 -42.63 2.31
C LEU A 145 18.05 -41.16 2.44
N LYS A 146 17.13 -40.87 3.36
CA LYS A 146 16.68 -39.50 3.65
C LYS A 146 17.81 -38.62 4.17
N ASN A 147 18.70 -39.15 5.00
CA ASN A 147 19.84 -38.39 5.54
C ASN A 147 20.91 -38.13 4.46
N ASN A 148 21.24 -39.13 3.65
CA ASN A 148 22.14 -38.99 2.51
C ASN A 148 21.61 -37.95 1.51
N TYR A 149 20.31 -37.98 1.22
CA TYR A 149 19.65 -36.97 0.38
C TYR A 149 19.79 -35.56 0.98
N LYS A 150 19.50 -35.37 2.27
CA LYS A 150 19.63 -34.06 2.95
C LYS A 150 21.05 -33.51 2.88
N ILE A 151 22.07 -34.36 3.05
CA ILE A 151 23.49 -33.98 2.99
C ILE A 151 23.83 -33.48 1.58
N LYS A 152 23.51 -34.26 0.54
CA LYS A 152 23.75 -33.87 -0.85
C LYS A 152 22.97 -32.61 -1.25
N TYR A 153 21.75 -32.44 -0.72
CA TYR A 153 20.93 -31.27 -0.98
C TYR A 153 21.54 -29.97 -0.44
N LYS A 154 22.21 -30.01 0.72
CA LYS A 154 22.91 -28.82 1.26
C LYS A 154 24.05 -28.36 0.35
N ASN A 155 24.64 -29.28 -0.42
CA ASN A 155 25.86 -29.03 -1.19
C ASN A 155 25.62 -28.68 -2.67
N HIS A 156 24.43 -28.95 -3.24
CA HIS A 156 24.15 -28.68 -4.65
C HIS A 156 22.78 -28.01 -4.91
N LYS A 157 22.71 -27.23 -6.01
CA LYS A 157 21.57 -26.36 -6.43
C LYS A 157 20.20 -27.06 -6.40
N LYS A 158 19.18 -26.24 -6.10
CA LYS A 158 17.72 -26.53 -6.05
C LYS A 158 17.30 -27.65 -7.01
N TYR A 159 17.09 -28.85 -6.48
CA TYR A 159 16.38 -29.92 -7.18
C TYR A 159 14.90 -29.56 -7.31
N LYS A 160 14.40 -29.60 -8.54
CA LYS A 160 13.00 -29.40 -8.89
C LYS A 160 12.36 -30.79 -8.98
N SER A 161 11.32 -31.03 -8.21
CA SER A 161 10.51 -32.24 -8.34
C SER A 161 10.01 -32.35 -9.79
N ASN A 162 10.02 -33.56 -10.36
CA ASN A 162 9.54 -33.80 -11.72
C ASN A 162 8.01 -33.64 -11.84
N LEU A 163 7.29 -33.63 -10.70
CA LEU A 163 5.86 -33.51 -10.69
C LEU A 163 5.38 -32.10 -11.04
N LYS A 164 4.30 -32.05 -11.82
CA LYS A 164 3.64 -30.79 -12.19
C LYS A 164 2.88 -30.25 -10.99
N ILE A 165 3.14 -28.99 -10.63
CA ILE A 165 2.47 -28.31 -9.53
C ILE A 165 1.33 -27.45 -10.09
N ILE A 166 0.14 -27.55 -9.50
CA ILE A 166 -0.96 -26.61 -9.75
C ILE A 166 -1.31 -25.89 -8.45
N ASN A 167 -1.29 -24.56 -8.53
CA ASN A 167 -1.82 -23.68 -7.50
C ASN A 167 -3.25 -23.29 -7.86
N LEU A 168 -4.23 -23.82 -7.14
CA LEU A 168 -5.63 -23.43 -7.28
C LEU A 168 -5.93 -22.10 -6.58
N SER A 169 -5.25 -21.80 -5.48
CA SER A 169 -5.38 -20.50 -4.80
C SER A 169 -4.94 -19.36 -5.72
N LYS A 170 -5.83 -18.39 -5.97
CA LYS A 170 -5.46 -17.12 -6.63
C LYS A 170 -4.55 -16.33 -5.67
N ASP A 171 -3.32 -16.07 -6.09
CA ASP A 171 -2.42 -15.20 -5.36
C ASP A 171 -2.63 -13.75 -5.82
N TYR A 172 -3.33 -12.98 -4.99
CA TYR A 172 -3.61 -11.57 -5.25
C TYR A 172 -2.46 -10.65 -4.83
N SER A 173 -1.36 -11.19 -4.28
CA SER A 173 -0.25 -10.37 -3.77
C SER A 173 0.30 -9.42 -4.83
N PHE A 174 0.42 -9.90 -6.08
CA PHE A 174 0.87 -9.07 -7.19
C PHE A 174 -0.15 -8.01 -7.60
N SER A 175 -1.45 -8.37 -7.65
CA SER A 175 -2.51 -7.41 -7.94
C SER A 175 -2.61 -6.33 -6.86
N LEU A 176 -2.47 -6.70 -5.59
CA LEU A 176 -2.43 -5.77 -4.46
C LEU A 176 -1.20 -4.86 -4.53
N TYR A 177 -0.04 -5.38 -4.93
CA TYR A 177 1.16 -4.58 -5.16
C TYR A 177 0.95 -3.53 -6.26
N ILE A 178 0.30 -3.90 -7.36
CA ILE A 178 -0.05 -2.95 -8.44
C ILE A 178 -0.99 -1.86 -7.92
N VAL A 179 -2.03 -2.22 -7.18
CA VAL A 179 -2.98 -1.25 -6.59
C VAL A 179 -2.25 -0.30 -5.64
N TYR A 180 -1.36 -0.83 -4.79
CA TYR A 180 -0.51 -0.03 -3.92
C TYR A 180 0.36 0.97 -4.71
N LEU A 181 0.96 0.53 -5.82
CA LEU A 181 1.77 1.39 -6.68
C LEU A 181 0.94 2.55 -7.26
N PHE A 182 -0.30 2.29 -7.69
CA PHE A 182 -1.22 3.34 -8.14
C PHE A 182 -1.56 4.35 -7.04
N ILE A 183 -1.79 3.87 -5.81
CA ILE A 183 -2.06 4.74 -4.66
C ILE A 183 -0.88 5.68 -4.39
N VAL A 184 0.34 5.15 -4.38
CA VAL A 184 1.56 5.96 -4.19
C VAL A 184 1.72 7.01 -5.28
N ILE A 185 1.49 6.66 -6.54
CA ILE A 185 1.55 7.61 -7.66
C ILE A 185 0.49 8.70 -7.51
N ALA A 186 -0.75 8.35 -7.16
CA ALA A 186 -1.83 9.31 -6.97
C ALA A 186 -1.50 10.31 -5.85
N PHE A 187 -1.02 9.84 -4.70
CA PHE A 187 -0.58 10.72 -3.62
C PHE A 187 0.62 11.58 -4.01
N GLY A 188 1.57 11.05 -4.78
CA GLY A 188 2.69 11.83 -5.32
C GLY A 188 2.23 12.98 -6.23
N ILE A 189 1.26 12.73 -7.11
CA ILE A 189 0.67 13.77 -7.98
C ILE A 189 -0.03 14.85 -7.14
N ILE A 190 -0.84 14.44 -6.15
CA ILE A 190 -1.54 15.38 -5.25
C ILE A 190 -0.52 16.24 -4.50
N TYR A 191 0.55 15.64 -3.97
CA TYR A 191 1.59 16.36 -3.26
C TYR A 191 2.27 17.42 -4.14
N ILE A 192 2.68 17.04 -5.35
CA ILE A 192 3.32 17.97 -6.31
C ILE A 192 2.37 19.10 -6.68
N LYS A 193 1.08 18.80 -6.90
CA LYS A 193 0.09 19.82 -7.22
C LYS A 193 -0.07 20.83 -6.08
N ASN A 194 -0.18 20.35 -4.84
CA ASN A 194 -0.28 21.23 -3.67
C ASN A 194 0.96 22.12 -3.50
N GLU A 195 2.16 21.58 -3.70
CA GLU A 195 3.42 22.35 -3.69
C GLU A 195 3.40 23.48 -4.73
N ILE A 196 2.95 23.19 -5.96
CA ILE A 196 2.83 24.18 -7.03
C ILE A 196 1.80 25.25 -6.68
N ASP A 197 0.63 24.86 -6.16
CA ASP A 197 -0.45 25.78 -5.81
C ASP A 197 -0.02 26.74 -4.67
N ILE A 198 0.67 26.24 -3.64
CA ILE A 198 1.22 27.07 -2.56
C ILE A 198 2.23 28.07 -3.13
N LYS A 199 3.18 27.62 -3.96
CA LYS A 199 4.21 28.47 -4.55
C LYS A 199 3.61 29.57 -5.44
N ASN A 200 2.54 29.28 -6.16
CA ASN A 200 1.84 30.25 -6.99
C ASN A 200 1.08 31.29 -6.16
N SER A 201 0.43 30.89 -5.07
CA SER A 201 -0.28 31.82 -4.16
C SER A 201 0.65 32.84 -3.50
N THR A 202 1.90 32.45 -3.18
CA THR A 202 2.90 33.38 -2.61
C THR A 202 3.48 34.36 -3.63
N LYS A 203 3.44 34.03 -4.93
CA LYS A 203 3.97 34.90 -6.00
C LYS A 203 2.98 35.97 -6.47
N SER A 204 1.69 35.81 -6.21
CA SER A 204 0.64 36.75 -6.64
C SER A 204 0.33 37.87 -5.65
N LEU A 205 1.06 37.97 -4.54
CA LEU A 205 0.98 39.12 -3.64
C LEU A 205 1.77 40.28 -4.25
N ASP A 206 1.06 41.16 -4.98
CA ASP A 206 1.65 42.36 -5.57
C ASP A 206 1.98 43.37 -4.46
N VAL A 207 3.23 43.34 -4.01
CA VAL A 207 3.76 44.17 -2.91
C VAL A 207 3.48 45.66 -3.15
N ASN A 208 3.39 46.09 -4.42
CA ASN A 208 3.12 47.47 -4.82
C ASN A 208 1.67 47.92 -4.55
N LEU A 209 0.70 47.00 -4.53
CA LEU A 209 -0.69 47.27 -4.16
C LEU A 209 -0.81 47.48 -2.65
N ILE A 210 -0.16 46.61 -1.87
CA ILE A 210 -0.13 46.69 -0.40
C ILE A 210 0.62 47.94 0.07
N SER A 211 1.72 48.31 -0.59
CA SER A 211 2.47 49.53 -0.24
C SER A 211 1.70 50.80 -0.54
N LYS A 212 0.87 50.82 -1.60
CA LYS A 212 0.02 51.97 -1.94
C LYS A 212 -1.15 52.16 -0.98
N GLU A 213 -1.77 51.08 -0.50
CA GLU A 213 -2.86 51.15 0.47
C GLU A 213 -2.38 51.50 1.89
N LEU A 214 -1.12 51.15 2.22
CA LEU A 214 -0.52 51.37 3.54
C LEU A 214 0.48 52.55 3.58
N GLU A 215 0.48 53.42 2.56
CA GLU A 215 1.36 54.60 2.54
C GLU A 215 1.06 55.53 3.74
N PHE A 216 2.03 55.65 4.65
CA PHE A 216 1.93 56.50 5.82
C PHE A 216 1.82 57.98 5.42
N LYS A 217 0.65 58.59 5.68
CA LYS A 217 0.48 60.04 5.60
C LYS A 217 0.89 60.67 6.93
N SER A 218 1.94 61.49 6.91
CA SER A 218 2.45 62.15 8.11
C SER A 218 1.47 63.20 8.65
N PHE A 219 0.88 62.93 9.81
CA PHE A 219 0.08 63.89 10.59
C PHE A 219 0.85 65.15 10.97
N THR A 220 2.15 65.02 11.24
CA THR A 220 3.01 66.14 11.68
C THR A 220 3.01 67.28 10.66
N LYS A 221 2.98 66.96 9.36
CA LYS A 221 2.98 67.99 8.31
C LYS A 221 1.70 68.81 8.30
N GLU A 222 0.55 68.15 8.40
CA GLU A 222 -0.75 68.83 8.44
C GLU A 222 -0.94 69.61 9.76
N LEU A 223 -0.54 69.01 10.89
CA LEU A 223 -0.59 69.69 12.18
C LEU A 223 0.26 70.96 12.21
N ASN A 224 1.48 70.92 11.70
CA ASN A 224 2.37 72.09 11.65
C ASN A 224 1.76 73.23 10.82
N LYS A 225 1.04 72.91 9.74
CA LYS A 225 0.34 73.91 8.94
C LYS A 225 -0.79 74.57 9.74
N ILE A 226 -1.59 73.77 10.44
CA ILE A 226 -2.68 74.26 11.29
C ILE A 226 -2.14 75.16 12.41
N ILE A 227 -1.06 74.75 13.09
CA ILE A 227 -0.42 75.54 14.15
C ILE A 227 0.12 76.86 13.57
N GLY A 228 0.80 76.82 12.42
CA GLY A 228 1.27 78.03 11.76
C GLY A 228 0.14 78.99 11.39
N ASP A 229 -1.00 78.48 10.92
CA ASP A 229 -2.17 79.31 10.62
C ASP A 229 -2.81 79.92 11.89
N ILE A 230 -2.77 79.21 13.02
CA ILE A 230 -3.24 79.72 14.33
C ILE A 230 -2.35 80.87 14.80
N GLU A 231 -1.03 80.68 14.74
CA GLU A 231 -0.04 81.69 15.15
C GLU A 231 -0.13 82.93 14.25
N ASN A 232 -0.22 82.75 12.93
CA ASN A 232 -0.32 83.85 11.97
C ASN A 232 -1.59 84.71 12.13
N ASN A 233 -2.62 84.19 12.79
CA ASN A 233 -3.90 84.88 13.00
C ASN A 233 -4.11 85.32 14.46
N ASP A 234 -3.06 85.30 15.30
CA ASP A 234 -3.13 85.68 16.73
C ASP A 234 -4.28 84.98 17.49
N LEU A 235 -4.39 83.66 17.31
CA LEU A 235 -5.42 82.83 17.93
C LEU A 235 -4.84 82.01 19.09
N ASN A 236 -5.52 82.01 20.24
CA ASN A 236 -5.09 81.22 21.39
C ASN A 236 -5.72 79.83 21.35
N ILE A 237 -4.90 78.80 21.44
CA ILE A 237 -5.35 77.41 21.48
C ILE A 237 -5.88 77.09 22.87
N VAL A 238 -7.13 76.61 22.92
CA VAL A 238 -7.71 76.08 24.16
C VAL A 238 -7.74 74.56 24.12
N ILE A 239 -8.16 73.97 22.98
CA ILE A 239 -8.24 72.52 22.79
C ILE A 239 -7.81 72.16 21.37
N LEU A 240 -6.95 71.16 21.25
CA LEU A 240 -6.68 70.41 20.02
C LEU A 240 -6.85 68.92 20.35
N ASP A 241 -7.99 68.34 20.01
CA ASP A 241 -8.26 66.91 20.17
C ASP A 241 -8.28 66.25 18.80
N PHE A 242 -7.46 65.21 18.63
CA PHE A 242 -7.33 64.48 17.37
C PHE A 242 -7.69 63.02 17.57
N LYS A 243 -8.66 62.52 16.80
CA LYS A 243 -9.14 61.14 16.85
C LYS A 243 -9.31 60.59 15.44
N TYR A 244 -8.48 59.60 15.11
CA TYR A 244 -8.44 58.89 13.83
C TYR A 244 -8.20 59.81 12.63
N ASP A 245 -9.25 60.40 12.07
CA ASP A 245 -9.24 61.30 10.92
C ASP A 245 -9.92 62.65 11.20
N HIS A 246 -10.51 62.83 12.39
CA HIS A 246 -11.19 64.05 12.81
C HIS A 246 -10.35 64.82 13.84
N MET A 247 -10.33 66.15 13.70
CA MET A 247 -9.72 67.06 14.65
C MET A 247 -10.73 68.08 15.11
N LYS A 248 -10.86 68.18 16.43
CA LYS A 248 -11.60 69.24 17.11
C LYS A 248 -10.62 70.32 17.56
N ILE A 249 -10.84 71.53 17.09
CA ILE A 249 -10.00 72.70 17.39
C ILE A 249 -10.87 73.75 18.08
N VAL A 250 -10.48 74.15 19.28
CA VAL A 250 -11.12 75.23 20.05
C VAL A 250 -10.13 76.35 20.23
N LEU A 251 -10.47 77.53 19.70
CA LEU A 251 -9.63 78.71 19.66
C LEU A 251 -10.33 79.89 20.34
N GLU A 252 -9.56 80.76 20.99
CA GLU A 252 -10.05 81.99 21.58
C GLU A 252 -9.34 83.20 20.99
N SER A 253 -10.09 84.27 20.73
CA SER A 253 -9.53 85.55 20.32
C SER A 253 -10.44 86.70 20.77
N LYS A 254 -9.83 87.87 20.96
CA LYS A 254 -10.56 89.12 21.20
C LYS A 254 -11.16 89.69 19.92
N ASN A 255 -10.59 89.34 18.76
CA ASN A 255 -11.06 89.82 17.46
C ASN A 255 -11.75 88.69 16.66
N LYS A 256 -13.04 88.86 16.38
CA LYS A 256 -13.84 87.91 15.60
C LYS A 256 -13.35 87.77 14.15
N GLU A 257 -12.72 88.80 13.58
CA GLU A 257 -12.24 88.76 12.19
C GLU A 257 -11.10 87.74 11.97
N ASN A 258 -10.30 87.49 13.02
CA ASN A 258 -9.19 86.54 12.94
C ASN A 258 -9.68 85.11 12.73
N PHE A 259 -10.87 84.77 13.23
CA PHE A 259 -11.50 83.48 12.97
C PHE A 259 -11.91 83.29 11.51
N ASN A 260 -12.42 84.34 10.84
CA ASN A 260 -12.82 84.23 9.44
C ASN A 260 -11.61 83.96 8.54
N LYS A 261 -10.45 84.56 8.83
CA LYS A 261 -9.20 84.31 8.10
C LYS A 261 -8.69 82.89 8.31
N PHE A 262 -8.80 82.37 9.53
CA PHE A 262 -8.42 81.00 9.87
C PHE A 262 -9.35 79.95 9.24
N LEU A 263 -10.67 80.17 9.23
CA LEU A 263 -11.62 79.25 8.60
C LEU A 263 -11.38 79.08 7.10
N ASN A 264 -10.89 80.12 6.41
CA ASN A 264 -10.58 80.07 4.99
C ASN A 264 -9.38 79.16 4.63
N SER A 265 -8.55 78.74 5.60
CA SER A 265 -7.43 77.85 5.33
C SER A 265 -7.81 76.37 5.23
N PHE A 266 -9.06 76.01 5.58
CA PHE A 266 -9.60 74.66 5.52
C PHE A 266 -10.49 74.44 4.29
N ASN A 267 -10.23 73.37 3.54
CA ASN A 267 -11.03 73.01 2.36
C ASN A 267 -12.38 72.35 2.71
N LYS A 268 -12.51 71.75 3.91
CA LYS A 268 -13.73 71.08 4.35
C LYS A 268 -13.83 71.17 5.87
N ILE A 269 -14.84 71.89 6.34
CA ILE A 269 -15.20 72.01 7.76
C ILE A 269 -16.52 71.25 7.93
N GLU A 270 -16.59 70.34 8.90
CA GLU A 270 -17.79 69.55 9.16
C GLU A 270 -18.78 70.33 10.01
N GLN A 271 -18.27 71.01 11.03
CA GLN A 271 -19.05 71.88 11.90
C GLN A 271 -18.20 73.05 12.39
N SER A 272 -18.81 74.23 12.52
CA SER A 272 -18.18 75.38 13.17
C SER A 272 -19.19 76.16 14.00
N SER A 273 -18.74 76.71 15.13
CA SER A 273 -19.54 77.57 16.01
C SER A 273 -18.66 78.65 16.62
N ILE A 274 -19.20 79.86 16.75
CA ILE A 274 -18.53 81.00 17.41
C ILE A 274 -19.42 81.48 18.54
N ASP A 275 -18.95 81.32 19.76
CA ASP A 275 -19.64 81.76 20.97
C ASP A 275 -18.90 82.94 21.60
N PHE A 276 -19.63 83.88 22.18
CA PHE A 276 -19.03 84.96 22.96
C PHE A 276 -19.06 84.61 24.45
N ILE A 277 -17.91 84.69 25.11
CA ILE A 277 -17.77 84.38 26.54
C ILE A 277 -17.76 85.70 27.30
N SER A 278 -18.89 86.02 27.94
CA SER A 278 -19.10 87.27 28.69
C SER A 278 -18.06 87.51 29.78
N ASP A 279 -17.64 86.45 30.46
CA ASP A 279 -16.78 86.54 31.65
C ASP A 279 -15.34 86.94 31.32
N ARG A 280 -14.92 86.78 30.06
CA ARG A 280 -13.55 87.04 29.60
C ARG A 280 -13.48 88.06 28.46
N GLU A 281 -14.63 88.55 27.99
CA GLU A 281 -14.76 89.40 26.80
C GLU A 281 -14.02 88.83 25.57
N THR A 282 -14.07 87.51 25.40
CA THR A 282 -13.41 86.79 24.29
C THR A 282 -14.41 86.00 23.48
N PHE A 283 -14.18 85.94 22.17
CA PHE A 283 -14.90 85.01 21.31
C PHE A 283 -14.18 83.66 21.32
N ARG A 284 -14.94 82.57 21.31
CA ARG A 284 -14.47 81.20 21.21
C ARG A 284 -14.99 80.56 19.93
N LEU A 285 -14.09 80.11 19.09
CA LEU A 285 -14.38 79.34 17.89
C LEU A 285 -14.19 77.85 18.21
N THR A 286 -15.19 77.03 17.92
CA THR A 286 -15.07 75.55 17.91
C THR A 286 -15.26 75.06 16.49
N ILE A 287 -14.29 74.32 15.96
CA ILE A 287 -14.37 73.68 14.65
C ILE A 287 -14.07 72.20 14.73
N ASP A 288 -14.79 71.44 13.92
CA ASP A 288 -14.53 70.02 13.66
C ASP A 288 -14.15 69.87 12.19
N VAL A 289 -12.94 69.35 11.94
CA VAL A 289 -12.36 69.22 10.61
C VAL A 289 -11.85 67.80 10.37
N LYS A 290 -12.03 67.31 9.13
CA LYS A 290 -11.47 66.03 8.69
C LYS A 290 -10.11 66.27 8.03
N ILE A 291 -9.04 65.73 8.62
CA ILE A 291 -7.65 65.99 8.17
C ILE A 291 -7.24 65.09 7.02
N PHE A 292 -7.71 63.84 7.00
CA PHE A 292 -7.37 62.86 5.97
C PHE A 292 -8.57 62.53 5.08
N LYS A 293 -8.36 62.52 3.74
CA LYS A 293 -9.30 61.96 2.78
C LYS A 293 -9.33 60.44 2.84
#